data_AF-A0A662DBF7-F1
#
_entry.id   AF-A0A662DBF7-F1
#
_cell.length_a   1.000
_cell.length_b   1.000
_cell.length_c   1.000
_cell.angle_alpha   90.00
_cell.angle_beta   90.00
_cell.angle_gamma   90.00
#
_symmetry.space_group_name_H-M   'P 1'
#
loop_
_entity.id
_entity.type
_entity.pdbx_description
1 polymer ?
#
loop_
_entity_poly.entity_id
_entity_poly.type
_entity_poly.pdbx_seq_one_letter_code
_entity_poly.pdbx_strand_id
1 'polypeptide(L)'
;MKERLNAYRRACLKAVEYQLGFQLPDGGYIWEGYVKDAYYKQPLSWQLNGHSGEALRLLNWVRKNKLLQNDGQLKDYNGDLYKHSWFFQGAHLLGQFDLSYPVMSFLLSQQAPCGGLPHFVGDKVIRSLSTAWTGISVLYFGNIDAAKKIAQCSISMLEQQPREDRFYFQMTRDGKLVTEKEDPEAQFIDATKPRQCYWEAGFPMLFMCKMYQATGDKSYLDFAKRFFEFYLRFYKDNFSYWGSGKGALAAATYYMLTGDEKAKEKACEFCDFVVKTQLPDGSFHYEDTPDELLYHVDHAACFSVWVRGVLNVLESLEKINLV
;
A
#
# COMPACT_ATOMS: atom_id res chain seq x y z
N MET A 1 -18.97 5.82 17.70
CA MET A 1 -18.03 6.07 16.58
C MET A 1 -16.99 7.13 16.92
N LYS A 2 -17.41 8.35 17.29
CA LYS A 2 -16.52 9.47 17.68
C LYS A 2 -15.32 9.10 18.57
N GLU A 3 -15.52 8.32 19.62
CA GLU A 3 -14.44 7.88 20.51
C GLU A 3 -13.40 6.98 19.82
N ARG A 4 -13.86 6.05 18.96
CA ARG A 4 -12.99 5.20 18.14
C ARG A 4 -12.15 6.05 17.19
N LEU A 5 -12.78 6.98 16.46
CA LEU A 5 -12.06 7.88 15.55
C LEU A 5 -11.01 8.72 16.29
N ASN A 6 -11.33 9.21 17.50
CA ASN A 6 -10.35 9.91 18.33
C ASN A 6 -9.17 9.01 18.75
N ALA A 7 -9.42 7.74 19.07
CA ALA A 7 -8.35 6.79 19.38
C ALA A 7 -7.47 6.52 18.16
N TYR A 8 -8.06 6.33 16.98
CA TYR A 8 -7.34 6.13 15.72
C TYR A 8 -6.46 7.35 15.39
N ARG A 9 -6.99 8.57 15.53
CA ARG A 9 -6.22 9.81 15.32
C ARG A 9 -5.00 9.86 16.23
N ARG A 10 -5.18 9.57 17.51
CA ARG A 10 -4.06 9.55 18.48
C ARG A 10 -3.02 8.50 18.11
N ALA A 11 -3.44 7.29 17.71
CA ALA A 11 -2.51 6.25 17.30
C ALA A 11 -1.70 6.65 16.05
N CYS A 12 -2.34 7.24 15.03
CA CYS A 12 -1.65 7.79 13.86
C CYS A 12 -0.61 8.84 14.24
N LEU A 13 -0.99 9.82 15.07
CA LEU A 13 -0.10 10.91 15.46
C LEU A 13 1.12 10.38 16.21
N LYS A 14 0.92 9.50 17.21
CA LYS A 14 2.02 8.86 17.94
C LYS A 14 2.96 8.07 17.03
N ALA A 15 2.41 7.33 16.06
CA ALA A 15 3.21 6.57 15.11
C ALA A 15 4.08 7.50 14.23
N VAL A 16 3.57 8.67 13.86
CA VAL A 16 4.32 9.67 13.09
C VAL A 16 5.34 10.39 13.95
N GLU A 17 5.00 10.76 15.18
CA GLU A 17 5.95 11.33 16.15
C GLU A 17 7.12 10.39 16.41
N TYR A 18 6.86 9.09 16.58
CA TYR A 18 7.90 8.06 16.69
C TYR A 18 8.84 8.08 15.48
N GLN A 19 8.30 8.10 14.25
CA GLN A 19 9.11 8.20 13.02
C GLN A 19 9.95 9.48 13.01
N LEU A 20 9.34 10.64 13.29
CA LEU A 20 10.01 11.93 13.23
C LEU A 20 11.18 12.06 14.22
N GLY A 21 11.14 11.32 15.34
CA GLY A 21 12.26 11.20 16.28
C GLY A 21 13.57 10.70 15.64
N PHE A 22 13.50 10.09 14.46
CA PHE A 22 14.66 9.56 13.73
C PHE A 22 15.06 10.39 12.50
N GLN A 23 14.40 11.51 12.22
CA GLN A 23 14.87 12.43 11.17
C GLN A 23 16.13 13.15 11.63
N LEU A 24 17.18 13.05 10.82
CA LEU A 24 18.47 13.69 11.10
C LEU A 24 18.42 15.20 10.82
N PRO A 25 19.30 16.01 11.45
CA PRO A 25 19.35 17.45 11.24
C PRO A 25 19.57 17.89 9.79
N ASP A 26 20.23 17.06 8.97
CA ASP A 26 20.45 17.33 7.54
C ASP A 26 19.24 16.96 6.65
N GLY A 27 18.14 16.52 7.27
CA GLY A 27 16.92 16.04 6.62
C GLY A 27 16.92 14.55 6.32
N GLY A 28 18.05 13.86 6.48
CA GLY A 28 18.21 12.44 6.20
C GLY A 28 17.41 11.54 7.13
N TYR A 29 17.25 10.30 6.70
CA TYR A 29 16.52 9.27 7.44
C TYR A 29 17.22 7.91 7.31
N ILE A 30 18.56 7.94 7.31
CA ILE A 30 19.43 6.77 7.31
C ILE A 30 20.40 6.93 8.47
N TRP A 31 20.51 5.93 9.32
CA TRP A 31 21.39 5.93 10.50
C TRP A 31 22.47 4.86 10.35
N GLU A 32 23.53 4.95 11.15
CA GLU A 32 24.58 3.94 11.13
C GLU A 32 24.01 2.57 11.52
N GLY A 33 24.38 1.52 10.78
CA GLY A 33 23.83 0.17 10.96
C GLY A 33 22.40 -0.04 10.43
N TYR A 34 21.81 0.98 9.78
CA TYR A 34 20.44 0.91 9.28
C TYR A 34 20.34 0.59 7.78
N VAL A 35 19.18 0.06 7.36
CA VAL A 35 18.95 -0.25 5.95
C VAL A 35 18.81 1.06 5.15
N LYS A 36 19.65 1.19 4.12
CA LYS A 36 19.82 2.42 3.34
C LYS A 36 18.60 2.86 2.55
N ASP A 37 17.60 1.99 2.41
CA ASP A 37 16.38 2.26 1.64
C ASP A 37 15.15 2.56 2.48
N ALA A 38 15.25 2.52 3.81
CA ALA A 38 14.13 2.53 4.75
C ALA A 38 13.38 3.87 4.91
N TYR A 39 13.58 4.81 3.98
CA TYR A 39 12.94 6.12 3.94
C TYR A 39 11.77 6.20 2.95
N TYR A 40 11.44 5.11 2.25
CA TYR A 40 10.50 5.10 1.11
C TYR A 40 9.04 5.44 1.46
N LYS A 41 8.58 5.14 2.68
CA LYS A 41 7.19 5.41 3.11
C LYS A 41 7.02 6.79 3.73
N GLN A 42 8.11 7.35 4.25
CA GLN A 42 8.14 8.47 5.18
C GLN A 42 7.58 9.74 4.54
N PRO A 43 7.92 10.12 3.29
CA PRO A 43 7.30 11.29 2.67
C PRO A 43 5.78 11.18 2.54
N LEU A 44 5.23 9.99 2.30
CA LEU A 44 3.78 9.78 2.24
C LEU A 44 3.15 9.76 3.65
N SER A 45 3.75 9.03 4.59
CA SER A 45 3.33 8.97 6.00
C SER A 45 3.23 10.36 6.63
N TRP A 46 4.30 11.16 6.51
CA TRP A 46 4.40 12.45 7.17
C TRP A 46 3.46 13.49 6.55
N GLN A 47 3.38 13.57 5.22
CA GLN A 47 2.49 14.55 4.58
C GLN A 47 1.01 14.30 4.89
N LEU A 48 0.58 13.03 4.91
CA LEU A 48 -0.82 12.67 5.20
C LEU A 48 -1.21 13.02 6.64
N ASN A 49 -0.22 13.22 7.50
CA ASN A 49 -0.40 13.58 8.90
C ASN A 49 0.04 15.03 9.20
N GLY A 50 0.19 15.89 8.18
CA GLY A 50 0.42 17.33 8.35
C GLY A 50 1.89 17.74 8.54
N HIS A 51 2.83 16.82 8.39
CA HIS A 51 4.28 17.05 8.53
C HIS A 51 4.96 17.23 7.17
N SER A 52 4.41 18.12 6.34
CA SER A 52 4.92 18.37 4.98
C SER A 52 6.32 18.98 4.99
N GLY A 53 6.67 19.78 6.01
CA GLY A 53 8.01 20.36 6.12
C GLY A 53 9.09 19.29 6.32
N GLU A 54 8.83 18.35 7.22
CA GLU A 54 9.67 17.18 7.51
C GLU A 54 9.84 16.32 6.24
N ALA A 55 8.74 16.07 5.52
CA ALA A 55 8.75 15.30 4.28
C ALA A 55 9.56 15.98 3.18
N LEU A 56 9.42 17.30 3.02
CA LEU A 56 10.20 18.08 2.06
C LEU A 56 11.69 18.09 2.41
N ARG A 57 12.05 18.15 3.71
CA ARG A 57 13.46 18.03 4.14
C ARG A 57 14.07 16.69 3.73
N LEU A 58 13.32 15.59 3.90
CA LEU A 58 13.77 14.27 3.46
C LEU A 58 13.94 14.19 1.94
N LEU A 59 12.98 14.70 1.16
CA LEU A 59 13.08 14.72 -0.31
C LEU A 59 14.25 15.61 -0.80
N ASN A 60 14.49 16.74 -0.12
CA ASN A 60 15.65 17.60 -0.39
C ASN A 60 16.97 16.87 -0.09
N TRP A 61 17.01 16.08 0.98
CA TRP A 61 18.17 15.25 1.31
C TRP A 61 18.43 14.17 0.24
N VAL A 62 17.40 13.50 -0.26
CA VAL A 62 17.50 12.52 -1.37
C VAL A 62 18.11 13.18 -2.61
N ARG A 63 17.65 14.40 -2.95
CA ARG A 63 18.18 15.19 -4.07
C ARG A 63 19.64 15.59 -3.85
N LYS A 64 19.96 16.17 -2.69
CA LYS A 64 21.30 16.64 -2.33
C LYS A 64 22.34 15.51 -2.40
N ASN A 65 21.95 14.31 -1.97
CA ASN A 65 22.80 13.12 -1.97
C ASN A 65 22.77 12.34 -3.28
N LYS A 66 22.07 12.84 -4.32
CA LYS A 66 22.03 12.24 -5.67
C LYS A 66 21.63 10.76 -5.66
N LEU A 67 20.64 10.41 -4.85
CA LEU A 67 20.20 9.01 -4.74
C LEU A 67 19.35 8.57 -5.93
N LEU A 68 18.65 9.51 -6.57
CA LEU A 68 17.93 9.29 -7.82
C LEU A 68 18.92 9.18 -8.98
N GLN A 69 18.88 8.05 -9.67
CA GLN A 69 19.71 7.73 -10.83
C GLN A 69 19.08 8.28 -12.11
N ASN A 70 19.87 8.33 -13.20
CA ASN A 70 19.45 8.90 -14.48
C ASN A 70 18.28 8.14 -15.13
N ASP A 71 18.11 6.86 -14.81
CA ASP A 71 17.01 6.01 -15.29
C ASP A 71 15.74 6.13 -14.44
N GLY A 72 15.77 6.97 -13.39
CA GLY A 72 14.66 7.16 -12.46
C GLY A 72 14.64 6.19 -11.27
N GLN A 73 15.61 5.28 -11.18
CA GLN A 73 15.75 4.37 -10.05
C GLN A 73 16.35 5.10 -8.83
N LEU A 74 15.92 4.74 -7.62
CA LEU A 74 16.61 5.11 -6.39
C LEU A 74 17.69 4.05 -6.12
N LYS A 75 18.95 4.50 -6.00
CA LYS A 75 20.14 3.64 -5.90
C LYS A 75 19.98 2.50 -4.91
N ASP A 76 19.52 2.81 -3.70
CA ASP A 76 19.48 1.84 -2.61
C ASP A 76 18.23 0.94 -2.66
N TYR A 77 17.28 1.20 -3.57
CA TYR A 77 16.04 0.42 -3.66
C TYR A 77 16.22 -0.86 -4.47
N ASN A 78 17.35 -1.04 -5.16
CA ASN A 78 17.70 -2.27 -5.90
C ASN A 78 16.57 -2.78 -6.82
N GLY A 79 15.85 -1.86 -7.46
CA GLY A 79 14.75 -2.18 -8.36
C GLY A 79 13.48 -2.70 -7.67
N ASP A 80 13.27 -2.42 -6.38
CA ASP A 80 12.02 -2.72 -5.69
C ASP A 80 10.90 -1.75 -6.13
N LEU A 81 9.99 -2.22 -6.98
CA LEU A 81 8.91 -1.39 -7.54
C LEU A 81 7.88 -0.98 -6.48
N TYR A 82 7.74 -1.77 -5.42
CA TYR A 82 6.85 -1.43 -4.31
C TYR A 82 7.38 -0.22 -3.55
N LYS A 83 8.68 -0.20 -3.23
CA LYS A 83 9.34 0.97 -2.61
C LYS A 83 9.31 2.20 -3.51
N HIS A 84 9.58 2.04 -4.80
CA HIS A 84 9.49 3.16 -5.76
C HIS A 84 8.07 3.74 -5.83
N SER A 85 7.03 2.90 -5.78
CA SER A 85 5.65 3.37 -5.79
C SER A 85 5.29 4.18 -4.54
N TRP A 86 5.74 3.76 -3.37
CA TRP A 86 5.61 4.56 -2.13
C TRP A 86 6.32 5.91 -2.22
N PHE A 87 7.59 5.90 -2.63
CA PHE A 87 8.38 7.11 -2.78
C PHE A 87 7.76 8.07 -3.80
N PHE A 88 7.32 7.54 -4.94
CA PHE A 88 6.60 8.30 -5.97
C PHE A 88 5.41 9.04 -5.37
N GLN A 89 4.50 8.34 -4.68
CA GLN A 89 3.31 8.97 -4.11
C GLN A 89 3.68 10.04 -3.09
N GLY A 90 4.67 9.75 -2.24
CA GLY A 90 5.23 10.69 -1.29
C GLY A 90 5.74 11.99 -1.93
N ALA A 91 6.54 11.88 -2.99
CA ALA A 91 7.10 13.02 -3.70
C ALA A 91 6.07 13.76 -4.56
N HIS A 92 5.22 13.01 -5.27
CA HIS A 92 4.27 13.55 -6.25
C HIS A 92 3.19 14.40 -5.60
N LEU A 93 2.61 13.93 -4.50
CA LEU A 93 1.58 14.66 -3.76
C LEU A 93 2.11 15.94 -3.08
N LEU A 94 3.42 16.05 -2.89
CA LEU A 94 4.11 17.26 -2.40
C LEU A 94 4.62 18.16 -3.55
N GLY A 95 4.29 17.86 -4.81
CA GLY A 95 4.69 18.65 -5.97
C GLY A 95 6.19 18.56 -6.31
N GLN A 96 6.92 17.55 -5.80
CA GLN A 96 8.33 17.32 -6.13
C GLN A 96 8.43 16.56 -7.45
N PHE A 97 8.11 17.24 -8.55
CA PHE A 97 8.03 16.64 -9.89
C PHE A 97 9.39 16.25 -10.47
N ASP A 98 10.45 16.96 -10.09
CA ASP A 98 11.83 16.62 -10.44
C ASP A 98 12.26 15.25 -9.88
N LEU A 99 11.65 14.79 -8.78
CA LEU A 99 11.85 13.45 -8.23
C LEU A 99 10.80 12.46 -8.74
N SER A 100 9.52 12.84 -8.73
CA SER A 100 8.44 11.90 -9.02
C SER A 100 8.32 11.53 -10.51
N TYR A 101 8.63 12.43 -11.44
CA TYR A 101 8.52 12.12 -12.88
C TYR A 101 9.54 11.07 -13.34
N PRO A 102 10.84 11.18 -12.98
CA PRO A 102 11.80 10.13 -13.28
C PRO A 102 11.40 8.78 -12.65
N VAL A 103 10.95 8.78 -11.40
CA VAL A 103 10.50 7.55 -10.72
C VAL A 103 9.31 6.91 -11.42
N MET A 104 8.34 7.71 -11.90
CA MET A 104 7.22 7.19 -12.67
C MET A 104 7.67 6.62 -14.03
N SER A 105 8.61 7.29 -14.71
CA SER A 105 9.21 6.79 -15.94
C SER A 105 9.88 5.43 -15.72
N PHE A 106 10.64 5.29 -14.61
CA PHE A 106 11.22 4.02 -14.20
C PHE A 106 10.14 2.96 -13.97
N LEU A 107 9.12 3.23 -13.15
CA LEU A 107 8.04 2.27 -12.88
C LEU A 107 7.35 1.78 -14.16
N LEU A 108 7.00 2.70 -15.07
CA LEU A 108 6.33 2.36 -16.33
C LEU A 108 7.24 1.56 -17.28
N SER A 109 8.56 1.78 -17.24
CA SER A 109 9.51 0.99 -18.04
C SER A 109 9.54 -0.49 -17.66
N GLN A 110 9.04 -0.84 -16.46
CA GLN A 110 9.02 -2.21 -15.95
C GLN A 110 7.69 -2.95 -16.21
N GLN A 111 6.70 -2.28 -16.82
CA GLN A 111 5.42 -2.90 -17.16
C GLN A 111 5.62 -4.07 -18.12
N ALA A 112 5.14 -5.26 -17.73
CA ALA A 112 5.16 -6.45 -18.55
C ALA A 112 4.06 -6.41 -19.65
N PRO A 113 4.15 -7.25 -20.70
CA PRO A 113 3.14 -7.29 -21.76
C PRO A 113 1.70 -7.49 -21.27
N CYS A 114 1.50 -8.25 -20.18
CA CYS A 114 0.18 -8.44 -19.58
C CYS A 114 -0.37 -7.21 -18.83
N GLY A 115 0.40 -6.12 -18.73
CA GLY A 115 0.08 -4.92 -17.96
C GLY A 115 0.53 -4.96 -16.51
N GLY A 116 0.92 -6.13 -16.00
CA GLY A 116 1.41 -6.34 -14.64
C GLY A 116 2.84 -5.85 -14.43
N LEU A 117 3.26 -5.79 -13.16
CA LEU A 117 4.61 -5.41 -12.77
C LEU A 117 5.26 -6.46 -11.85
N PRO A 118 6.57 -6.73 -12.00
CA PRO A 118 7.31 -7.56 -11.06
C PRO A 118 7.41 -6.90 -9.68
N HIS A 119 7.87 -7.63 -8.65
CA HIS A 119 8.20 -6.98 -7.37
C HIS A 119 9.56 -6.30 -7.47
N PHE A 120 10.55 -7.05 -7.96
CA PHE A 120 11.89 -6.56 -8.25
C PHE A 120 12.17 -6.57 -9.75
N VAL A 121 12.97 -5.61 -10.22
CA VAL A 121 13.49 -5.62 -11.59
C VAL A 121 14.16 -6.97 -11.89
N GLY A 122 13.79 -7.56 -13.01
CA GLY A 122 14.33 -8.84 -13.46
C GLY A 122 13.55 -10.07 -12.98
N ASP A 123 12.56 -9.94 -12.10
CA ASP A 123 11.71 -11.08 -11.74
C ASP A 123 11.04 -11.68 -12.99
N LYS A 124 10.94 -13.02 -12.98
CA LYS A 124 10.31 -13.81 -14.05
C LYS A 124 8.79 -13.78 -14.00
N VAL A 125 8.21 -13.32 -12.88
CA VAL A 125 6.78 -13.24 -12.63
C VAL A 125 6.40 -11.82 -12.23
N ILE A 126 5.18 -11.42 -12.52
CA ILE A 126 4.55 -10.23 -11.95
C ILE A 126 3.93 -10.58 -10.60
N ARG A 127 3.79 -9.59 -9.73
CA ARG A 127 3.21 -9.73 -8.39
C ARG A 127 2.00 -8.82 -8.22
N SER A 128 0.98 -9.32 -7.55
CA SER A 128 -0.26 -8.57 -7.29
C SER A 128 0.01 -7.26 -6.53
N LEU A 129 0.84 -7.31 -5.48
CA LEU A 129 1.18 -6.15 -4.65
C LEU A 129 1.76 -4.99 -5.47
N SER A 130 2.77 -5.26 -6.30
CA SER A 130 3.52 -4.23 -7.01
C SER A 130 2.71 -3.72 -8.19
N THR A 131 2.03 -4.63 -8.90
CA THR A 131 1.09 -4.29 -9.97
C THR A 131 0.05 -3.29 -9.49
N ALA A 132 -0.71 -3.61 -8.45
CA ALA A 132 -1.80 -2.75 -7.99
C ALA A 132 -1.31 -1.47 -7.28
N TRP A 133 -0.22 -1.54 -6.51
CA TRP A 133 0.33 -0.35 -5.85
C TRP A 133 0.94 0.65 -6.84
N THR A 134 1.61 0.16 -7.88
CA THR A 134 2.01 1.01 -9.02
C THR A 134 0.80 1.52 -9.79
N GLY A 135 -0.27 0.72 -9.95
CA GLY A 135 -1.52 1.17 -10.55
C GLY A 135 -2.11 2.42 -9.88
N ILE A 136 -2.10 2.48 -8.55
CA ILE A 136 -2.52 3.66 -7.79
C ILE A 136 -1.59 4.85 -8.05
N SER A 137 -0.27 4.64 -8.09
CA SER A 137 0.70 5.67 -8.46
C SER A 137 0.45 6.23 -9.87
N VAL A 138 0.15 5.36 -10.84
CA VAL A 138 -0.15 5.72 -12.23
C VAL A 138 -1.45 6.52 -12.33
N LEU A 139 -2.46 6.21 -11.50
CA LEU A 139 -3.67 7.03 -11.38
C LEU A 139 -3.38 8.42 -10.84
N TYR A 140 -2.58 8.55 -9.77
CA TYR A 140 -2.20 9.88 -9.27
C TYR A 140 -1.42 10.70 -10.31
N PHE A 141 -0.62 10.03 -11.12
CA PHE A 141 0.09 10.65 -12.24
C PHE A 141 -0.82 11.09 -13.39
N GLY A 142 -2.08 10.63 -13.42
CA GLY A 142 -3.06 10.97 -14.46
C GLY A 142 -2.94 10.14 -15.74
N ASN A 143 -2.14 9.06 -15.76
CA ASN A 143 -2.00 8.20 -16.93
C ASN A 143 -3.05 7.07 -16.92
N ILE A 144 -4.28 7.42 -17.31
CA ILE A 144 -5.43 6.51 -17.28
C ILE A 144 -5.23 5.27 -18.18
N ASP A 145 -4.57 5.42 -19.32
CA ASP A 145 -4.36 4.29 -20.24
C ASP A 145 -3.43 3.23 -19.65
N ALA A 146 -2.34 3.64 -19.01
CA ALA A 146 -1.48 2.72 -18.28
C ALA A 146 -2.22 2.10 -17.08
N ALA A 147 -3.02 2.89 -16.36
CA ALA A 147 -3.82 2.38 -15.24
C ALA A 147 -4.84 1.30 -15.70
N LYS A 148 -5.49 1.49 -16.85
CA LYS A 148 -6.39 0.48 -17.44
C LYS A 148 -5.68 -0.84 -17.76
N LYS A 149 -4.47 -0.79 -18.30
CA LYS A 149 -3.66 -2.01 -18.57
C LYS A 149 -3.31 -2.75 -17.27
N ILE A 150 -2.88 -2.01 -16.25
CA ILE A 150 -2.60 -2.57 -14.92
C ILE A 150 -3.87 -3.19 -14.33
N ALA A 151 -5.01 -2.50 -14.44
CA ALA A 151 -6.28 -2.98 -13.93
C ALA A 151 -6.72 -4.27 -14.63
N GLN A 152 -6.54 -4.36 -15.95
CA GLN A 152 -6.82 -5.57 -16.70
C GLN A 152 -5.96 -6.75 -16.24
N CYS A 153 -4.70 -6.52 -15.89
CA CYS A 153 -3.84 -7.56 -15.31
C CYS A 153 -4.39 -8.06 -13.97
N SER A 154 -4.73 -7.14 -13.05
CA SER A 154 -5.32 -7.51 -11.75
C SER A 154 -6.64 -8.25 -11.89
N ILE A 155 -7.50 -7.82 -12.83
CA ILE A 155 -8.77 -8.50 -13.15
C ILE A 155 -8.50 -9.91 -13.67
N SER A 156 -7.59 -10.05 -14.64
CA SER A 156 -7.24 -11.35 -15.19
C SER A 156 -6.68 -12.31 -14.14
N MET A 157 -5.87 -11.81 -13.19
CA MET A 157 -5.38 -12.61 -12.05
C MET A 157 -6.53 -13.17 -11.21
N LEU A 158 -7.55 -12.34 -10.93
CA LEU A 158 -8.72 -12.75 -10.16
C LEU A 158 -9.59 -13.75 -10.91
N GLU A 159 -9.76 -13.56 -12.22
CA GLU A 159 -10.57 -14.45 -13.07
C GLU A 159 -9.94 -15.82 -13.30
N GLN A 160 -8.61 -15.89 -13.27
CA GLN A 160 -7.87 -17.14 -13.42
C GLN A 160 -7.80 -17.97 -12.13
N GLN A 161 -8.28 -17.47 -10.98
CA GLN A 161 -8.23 -18.21 -9.71
C GLN A 161 -8.97 -19.55 -9.84
N PRO A 162 -8.30 -20.69 -9.71
CA PRO A 162 -8.94 -22.00 -9.92
C PRO A 162 -9.64 -22.52 -8.66
N ARG A 163 -9.46 -21.83 -7.53
CA ARG A 163 -9.77 -22.33 -6.19
C ARG A 163 -10.26 -21.20 -5.29
N GLU A 164 -11.14 -21.56 -4.36
CA GLU A 164 -11.72 -20.62 -3.40
C GLU A 164 -11.00 -20.61 -2.05
N ASP A 165 -10.28 -21.69 -1.73
CA ASP A 165 -9.55 -21.88 -0.47
C ASP A 165 -8.15 -21.25 -0.49
N ARG A 166 -7.74 -20.63 -1.60
CA ARG A 166 -6.46 -19.96 -1.73
C ARG A 166 -6.48 -18.86 -2.79
N PHE A 167 -5.66 -17.83 -2.59
CA PHE A 167 -5.47 -16.74 -3.54
C PHE A 167 -4.05 -16.74 -4.10
N TYR A 168 -3.87 -17.11 -5.36
CA TYR A 168 -2.58 -17.01 -6.04
C TYR A 168 -2.36 -15.57 -6.50
N PHE A 169 -1.17 -15.05 -6.27
CA PHE A 169 -0.87 -13.63 -6.48
C PHE A 169 0.31 -13.37 -7.43
N GLN A 170 0.68 -14.39 -8.21
CA GLN A 170 1.75 -14.35 -9.20
C GLN A 170 1.21 -14.72 -10.58
N MET A 171 1.65 -14.00 -11.61
CA MET A 171 1.43 -14.38 -13.01
C MET A 171 2.77 -14.35 -13.76
N THR A 172 2.89 -15.15 -14.80
CA THR A 172 3.96 -14.98 -15.79
C THR A 172 3.86 -13.59 -16.45
N ARG A 173 4.95 -13.12 -17.06
CA ARG A 173 4.99 -11.78 -17.68
C ARG A 173 4.06 -11.62 -18.89
N ASP A 174 3.63 -12.72 -19.51
CA ASP A 174 2.62 -12.78 -20.56
C ASP A 174 1.19 -12.98 -20.04
N GLY A 175 1.01 -13.19 -18.73
CA GLY A 175 -0.29 -13.10 -18.06
C GLY A 175 -0.98 -14.42 -17.74
N LYS A 176 -0.23 -15.52 -17.59
CA LYS A 176 -0.76 -16.77 -17.05
C LYS A 176 -0.59 -16.82 -15.53
N LEU A 177 -1.66 -17.12 -14.79
CA LEU A 177 -1.58 -17.34 -13.35
C LEU A 177 -0.62 -18.50 -13.03
N VAL A 178 0.24 -18.29 -12.04
CA VAL A 178 1.18 -19.31 -11.57
C VAL A 178 0.53 -20.07 -10.41
N THR A 179 0.27 -21.36 -10.60
CA THR A 179 -0.28 -22.25 -9.56
C THR A 179 0.66 -23.42 -9.29
N GLU A 180 0.39 -24.25 -8.27
CA GLU A 180 1.21 -25.44 -8.00
C GLU A 180 1.29 -26.44 -9.17
N LYS A 181 0.36 -26.37 -10.13
CA LYS A 181 0.40 -27.20 -11.35
C LYS A 181 1.48 -26.73 -12.32
N GLU A 182 1.74 -25.43 -12.36
CA GLU A 182 2.76 -24.81 -13.21
C GLU A 182 4.12 -24.76 -12.52
N ASP A 183 4.15 -24.46 -11.22
CA ASP A 183 5.34 -24.31 -10.42
C ASP A 183 5.04 -24.79 -8.98
N PRO A 184 5.68 -25.86 -8.48
CA PRO A 184 5.48 -26.34 -7.11
C PRO A 184 5.73 -25.27 -6.03
N GLU A 185 6.53 -24.24 -6.32
CA GLU A 185 6.84 -23.13 -5.42
C GLU A 185 5.91 -21.92 -5.61
N ALA A 186 4.81 -22.08 -6.36
CA ALA A 186 3.81 -21.05 -6.58
C ALA A 186 3.30 -20.51 -5.25
N GLN A 187 3.32 -19.18 -5.10
CA GLN A 187 2.92 -18.53 -3.88
C GLN A 187 1.43 -18.20 -3.87
N PHE A 188 0.79 -18.44 -2.74
CA PHE A 188 -0.62 -18.14 -2.52
C PHE A 188 -0.89 -17.80 -1.05
N ILE A 189 -2.01 -17.11 -0.81
CA ILE A 189 -2.59 -16.97 0.53
C ILE A 189 -3.49 -18.18 0.76
N ASP A 190 -3.22 -18.98 1.78
CA ASP A 190 -4.08 -20.08 2.24
C ASP A 190 -5.24 -19.53 3.09
N ALA A 191 -6.49 -19.67 2.65
CA ALA A 191 -7.63 -19.10 3.37
C ALA A 191 -7.80 -19.65 4.80
N THR A 192 -7.16 -20.78 5.12
CA THR A 192 -7.29 -21.47 6.41
C THR A 192 -6.18 -21.14 7.41
N LYS A 193 -5.16 -20.36 7.04
CA LYS A 193 -4.00 -20.06 7.89
C LYS A 193 -3.86 -18.57 8.25
N PRO A 194 -3.46 -18.25 9.49
CA PRO A 194 -3.23 -16.88 9.93
C PRO A 194 -1.90 -16.30 9.40
N ARG A 195 -1.69 -15.01 9.64
CA ARG A 195 -0.40 -14.28 9.52
C ARG A 195 0.21 -14.31 8.12
N GLN A 196 -0.62 -14.17 7.10
CA GLN A 196 -0.19 -14.21 5.69
C GLN A 196 -0.15 -12.85 5.02
N CYS A 197 0.33 -12.83 3.77
CA CYS A 197 0.49 -11.66 2.92
C CYS A 197 -0.84 -11.10 2.37
N TYR A 198 -1.82 -10.80 3.24
CA TYR A 198 -3.16 -10.35 2.82
C TYR A 198 -3.14 -9.07 1.94
N TRP A 199 -2.06 -8.30 1.97
CA TRP A 199 -1.86 -7.16 1.08
C TRP A 199 -1.90 -7.51 -0.42
N GLU A 200 -1.58 -8.75 -0.81
CA GLU A 200 -1.63 -9.20 -2.21
C GLU A 200 -3.04 -9.15 -2.79
N ALA A 201 -4.08 -9.32 -1.97
CA ALA A 201 -5.48 -9.14 -2.38
C ALA A 201 -6.03 -7.75 -2.03
N GLY A 202 -5.51 -7.13 -0.96
CA GLY A 202 -5.97 -5.82 -0.50
C GLY A 202 -5.64 -4.68 -1.49
N PHE A 203 -4.46 -4.69 -2.09
CA PHE A 203 -4.08 -3.64 -3.05
C PHE A 203 -4.93 -3.64 -4.33
N PRO A 204 -5.17 -4.78 -5.02
CA PRO A 204 -6.09 -4.82 -6.15
C PRO A 204 -7.49 -4.33 -5.79
N MET A 205 -8.03 -4.69 -4.63
CA MET A 205 -9.32 -4.19 -4.16
C MET A 205 -9.35 -2.65 -4.08
N LEU A 206 -8.33 -2.06 -3.45
CA LEU A 206 -8.20 -0.60 -3.36
C LEU A 206 -8.07 0.02 -4.75
N PHE A 207 -7.25 -0.58 -5.61
CA PHE A 207 -7.01 -0.08 -6.95
C PHE A 207 -8.27 -0.09 -7.80
N MET A 208 -9.09 -1.16 -7.73
CA MET A 208 -10.39 -1.22 -8.41
C MET A 208 -11.35 -0.11 -7.92
N CYS A 209 -11.39 0.14 -6.60
CA CYS A 209 -12.15 1.29 -6.08
C CYS A 209 -11.67 2.62 -6.67
N LYS A 210 -10.35 2.81 -6.78
CA LYS A 210 -9.76 4.03 -7.35
C LYS A 210 -10.01 4.16 -8.86
N MET A 211 -10.00 3.06 -9.60
CA MET A 211 -10.37 3.03 -11.01
C MET A 211 -11.83 3.45 -11.21
N TYR A 212 -12.76 2.97 -10.38
CA TYR A 212 -14.15 3.43 -10.41
C TYR A 212 -14.25 4.94 -10.15
N GLN A 213 -13.55 5.46 -9.13
CA GLN A 213 -13.54 6.90 -8.86
C GLN A 213 -13.02 7.73 -10.03
N ALA A 214 -11.99 7.24 -10.73
CA ALA A 214 -11.36 7.97 -11.83
C ALA A 214 -12.14 7.90 -13.16
N THR A 215 -12.93 6.84 -13.37
CA THR A 215 -13.54 6.55 -14.68
C THR A 215 -15.06 6.54 -14.68
N GLY A 216 -15.70 6.33 -13.52
CA GLY A 216 -17.13 6.08 -13.40
C GLY A 216 -17.59 4.69 -13.91
N ASP A 217 -16.67 3.85 -14.41
CA ASP A 217 -17.00 2.53 -14.94
C ASP A 217 -17.30 1.55 -13.80
N LYS A 218 -18.58 1.17 -13.70
CA LYS A 218 -19.10 0.30 -12.65
C LYS A 218 -18.47 -1.10 -12.64
N SER A 219 -17.93 -1.57 -13.75
CA SER A 219 -17.26 -2.88 -13.79
C SER A 219 -16.11 -2.95 -12.78
N TYR A 220 -15.37 -1.86 -12.57
CA TYR A 220 -14.32 -1.81 -11.55
C TYR A 220 -14.88 -1.95 -10.15
N LEU A 221 -16.06 -1.40 -9.86
CA LEU A 221 -16.70 -1.56 -8.55
C LEU A 221 -17.18 -3.00 -8.33
N ASP A 222 -17.65 -3.67 -9.38
CA ASP A 222 -18.01 -5.10 -9.34
C ASP A 222 -16.77 -5.98 -9.08
N PHE A 223 -15.62 -5.66 -9.67
CA PHE A 223 -14.37 -6.34 -9.36
C PHE A 223 -13.86 -6.03 -7.94
N ALA A 224 -14.01 -4.79 -7.45
CA ALA A 224 -13.70 -4.45 -6.06
C ALA A 224 -14.52 -5.31 -5.09
N LYS A 225 -15.82 -5.51 -5.37
CA LYS A 225 -16.69 -6.42 -4.61
C LYS A 225 -16.16 -7.85 -4.62
N ARG A 226 -15.80 -8.40 -5.78
CA ARG A 226 -15.25 -9.77 -5.87
C ARG A 226 -13.94 -9.94 -5.10
N PHE A 227 -13.05 -8.95 -5.15
CA PHE A 227 -11.84 -8.96 -4.31
C PHE A 227 -12.19 -8.91 -2.82
N PHE A 228 -13.16 -8.08 -2.42
CA PHE A 228 -13.61 -7.99 -1.03
C PHE A 228 -14.20 -9.31 -0.52
N GLU A 229 -15.08 -9.93 -1.32
CA GLU A 229 -15.64 -11.25 -1.03
C GLU A 229 -14.54 -12.31 -0.87
N PHE A 230 -13.52 -12.29 -1.75
CA PHE A 230 -12.36 -13.16 -1.60
C PHE A 230 -11.63 -12.89 -0.28
N TYR A 231 -11.35 -11.62 0.01
CA TYR A 231 -10.63 -11.19 1.21
C TYR A 231 -11.31 -11.64 2.48
N LEU A 232 -12.65 -11.59 2.52
CA LEU A 232 -13.46 -12.04 3.65
C LEU A 232 -13.39 -13.54 3.92
N ARG A 233 -12.94 -14.36 2.96
CA ARG A 233 -12.75 -15.81 3.14
C ARG A 233 -11.44 -16.17 3.81
N PHE A 234 -10.47 -15.26 3.81
CA PHE A 234 -9.20 -15.51 4.50
C PHE A 234 -9.40 -15.74 5.99
N TYR A 235 -8.36 -16.27 6.62
CA TYR A 235 -8.37 -16.53 8.05
C TYR A 235 -8.73 -15.26 8.84
N LYS A 236 -9.29 -15.47 10.04
CA LYS A 236 -9.96 -14.42 10.84
C LYS A 236 -9.10 -13.21 11.21
N ASP A 237 -7.78 -13.27 11.05
CA ASP A 237 -6.86 -12.16 11.28
C ASP A 237 -6.60 -11.31 10.03
N ASN A 238 -7.32 -11.55 8.94
CA ASN A 238 -7.24 -10.79 7.69
C ASN A 238 -7.39 -9.27 7.86
N PHE A 239 -8.10 -8.80 8.89
CA PHE A 239 -8.16 -7.38 9.26
C PHE A 239 -7.48 -7.05 10.60
N SER A 240 -6.80 -8.00 11.25
CA SER A 240 -6.16 -7.80 12.56
C SER A 240 -4.72 -8.32 12.60
N TYR A 241 -4.00 -8.15 11.49
CA TYR A 241 -2.58 -8.49 11.34
C TYR A 241 -1.82 -7.29 10.77
N TRP A 242 -0.49 -7.22 10.99
CA TRP A 242 0.30 -6.06 10.55
C TRP A 242 0.30 -5.90 9.02
N GLY A 243 0.06 -6.98 8.27
CA GLY A 243 -0.12 -6.95 6.82
C GLY A 243 -1.44 -6.33 6.33
N SER A 244 -2.43 -6.14 7.20
CA SER A 244 -3.85 -5.96 6.82
C SER A 244 -4.25 -4.54 6.43
N GLY A 245 -3.44 -3.52 6.72
CA GLY A 245 -3.87 -2.12 6.55
C GLY A 245 -4.27 -1.72 5.13
N LYS A 246 -3.71 -2.39 4.12
CA LYS A 246 -4.08 -2.20 2.71
C LYS A 246 -5.52 -2.61 2.45
N GLY A 247 -5.90 -3.79 2.95
CA GLY A 247 -7.27 -4.31 2.88
C GLY A 247 -8.24 -3.42 3.67
N ALA A 248 -7.82 -2.90 4.82
CA ALA A 248 -8.64 -1.97 5.61
C ALA A 248 -8.94 -0.66 4.86
N LEU A 249 -7.94 -0.04 4.23
CA LEU A 249 -8.16 1.14 3.38
C LEU A 249 -9.03 0.82 2.16
N ALA A 250 -8.82 -0.35 1.55
CA ALA A 250 -9.68 -0.82 0.46
C ALA A 250 -11.15 -0.95 0.93
N ALA A 251 -11.39 -1.59 2.07
CA ALA A 251 -12.72 -1.78 2.64
C ALA A 251 -13.40 -0.45 3.02
N ALA A 252 -12.66 0.50 3.60
CA ALA A 252 -13.18 1.84 3.86
C ALA A 252 -13.56 2.55 2.55
N THR A 253 -12.70 2.49 1.54
CA THR A 253 -12.97 3.11 0.23
C THR A 253 -14.18 2.46 -0.43
N TYR A 254 -14.31 1.14 -0.35
CA TYR A 254 -15.46 0.41 -0.88
C TYR A 254 -16.75 0.80 -0.14
N TYR A 255 -16.72 0.93 1.20
CA TYR A 255 -17.85 1.45 1.99
C TYR A 255 -18.28 2.83 1.51
N MET A 256 -17.34 3.75 1.33
CA MET A 256 -17.63 5.11 0.85
C MET A 256 -18.35 5.12 -0.51
N LEU A 257 -18.03 4.16 -1.38
CA LEU A 257 -18.59 4.07 -2.73
C LEU A 257 -19.93 3.32 -2.80
N THR A 258 -20.26 2.51 -1.79
CA THR A 258 -21.37 1.55 -1.85
C THR A 258 -22.36 1.62 -0.69
N GLY A 259 -21.95 2.18 0.45
CA GLY A 259 -22.70 2.11 1.71
C GLY A 259 -22.63 0.75 2.42
N ASP A 260 -21.79 -0.19 1.98
CA ASP A 260 -21.67 -1.52 2.62
C ASP A 260 -21.05 -1.43 4.03
N GLU A 261 -21.92 -1.44 5.06
CA GLU A 261 -21.52 -1.33 6.47
C GLU A 261 -20.59 -2.47 6.92
N LYS A 262 -20.63 -3.66 6.28
CA LYS A 262 -19.67 -4.74 6.59
C LYS A 262 -18.24 -4.31 6.24
N ALA A 263 -18.06 -3.60 5.13
CA ALA A 263 -16.75 -3.09 4.73
C ALA A 263 -16.22 -2.03 5.69
N LYS A 264 -17.11 -1.16 6.20
CA LYS A 264 -16.77 -0.20 7.27
C LYS A 264 -16.34 -0.90 8.56
N GLU A 265 -17.08 -1.91 9.01
CA GLU A 265 -16.74 -2.67 10.22
C GLU A 265 -15.35 -3.30 10.09
N LYS A 266 -15.05 -3.93 8.95
CA LYS A 266 -13.74 -4.51 8.67
C LYS A 266 -12.60 -3.48 8.61
N ALA A 267 -12.84 -2.31 8.04
CA ALA A 267 -11.86 -1.23 8.08
C ALA A 267 -11.58 -0.76 9.52
N CYS A 268 -12.62 -0.69 10.35
CA CYS A 268 -12.46 -0.29 11.76
C CYS A 268 -11.79 -1.39 12.60
N GLU A 269 -11.98 -2.67 12.28
CA GLU A 269 -11.31 -3.80 12.95
C GLU A 269 -9.78 -3.66 12.89
N PHE A 270 -9.23 -3.27 11.73
CA PHE A 270 -7.80 -2.98 11.60
C PHE A 270 -7.37 -1.77 12.42
N CYS A 271 -8.17 -0.70 12.44
CA CYS A 271 -7.85 0.48 13.23
C CYS A 271 -7.87 0.19 14.74
N ASP A 272 -8.81 -0.65 15.20
CA ASP A 272 -8.86 -1.14 16.58
C ASP A 272 -7.63 -2.00 16.90
N PHE A 273 -7.21 -2.87 15.98
CA PHE A 273 -5.97 -3.63 16.11
C PHE A 273 -4.77 -2.71 16.31
N VAL A 274 -4.59 -1.70 15.44
CA VAL A 274 -3.49 -0.73 15.57
C VAL A 274 -3.52 0.00 16.91
N VAL A 275 -4.68 0.47 17.37
CA VAL A 275 -4.78 1.13 18.69
C VAL A 275 -4.39 0.17 19.81
N LYS A 276 -4.83 -1.09 19.73
CA LYS A 276 -4.60 -2.09 20.78
C LYS A 276 -3.14 -2.53 20.86
N THR A 277 -2.42 -2.58 19.74
CA THR A 277 -1.07 -3.13 19.68
C THR A 277 0.04 -2.08 19.67
N GLN A 278 -0.30 -0.79 19.63
CA GLN A 278 0.69 0.28 19.69
C GLN A 278 1.44 0.27 21.03
N LEU A 279 2.76 0.33 20.96
CA LEU A 279 3.64 0.43 22.12
C LEU A 279 3.59 1.84 22.74
N PRO A 280 3.98 2.02 24.01
CA PRO A 280 3.90 3.32 24.69
C PRO A 280 4.60 4.49 23.98
N ASP A 281 5.71 4.20 23.28
CA ASP A 281 6.51 5.15 22.52
C ASP A 281 5.94 5.48 21.13
N GLY A 282 4.83 4.83 20.73
CA GLY A 282 4.16 5.02 19.44
C GLY A 282 4.57 4.01 18.36
N SER A 283 5.56 3.15 18.63
CA SER A 283 6.05 2.12 17.72
C SER A 283 5.19 0.84 17.74
N PHE A 284 5.61 -0.16 16.96
CA PHE A 284 4.93 -1.44 16.83
C PHE A 284 5.92 -2.57 16.59
N HIS A 285 5.75 -3.67 17.32
CA HIS A 285 6.53 -4.89 17.14
C HIS A 285 5.66 -6.13 17.26
N TYR A 286 6.00 -7.16 16.50
CA TYR A 286 5.27 -8.42 16.43
C TYR A 286 6.24 -9.60 16.45
N GLU A 287 5.82 -10.70 17.09
CA GLU A 287 6.63 -11.90 17.32
C GLU A 287 7.22 -12.54 16.06
N ASP A 288 6.59 -12.34 14.90
CA ASP A 288 7.01 -12.87 13.61
C ASP A 288 7.87 -11.90 12.79
N THR A 289 8.30 -10.80 13.41
CA THR A 289 9.25 -9.85 12.83
C THR A 289 10.49 -9.73 13.72
N PRO A 290 11.70 -9.60 13.15
CA PRO A 290 12.90 -9.31 13.93
C PRO A 290 12.72 -8.06 14.81
N ASP A 291 13.27 -8.09 16.02
CA ASP A 291 13.29 -6.93 16.92
C ASP A 291 14.41 -5.96 16.52
N GLU A 292 14.22 -5.33 15.36
CA GLU A 292 15.13 -4.34 14.80
C GLU A 292 14.36 -3.06 14.57
N LEU A 293 15.01 -1.92 14.82
CA LEU A 293 14.42 -0.58 14.68
C LEU A 293 13.74 -0.37 13.31
N LEU A 294 14.20 -1.07 12.28
CA LEU A 294 13.59 -1.06 10.95
C LEU A 294 12.12 -1.44 10.98
N TYR A 295 11.78 -2.55 11.63
CA TYR A 295 10.41 -3.06 11.67
C TYR A 295 9.52 -2.14 12.50
N HIS A 296 10.03 -1.59 13.60
CA HIS A 296 9.31 -0.61 14.42
C HIS A 296 8.92 0.63 13.61
N VAL A 297 9.88 1.22 12.89
CA VAL A 297 9.67 2.41 12.07
C VAL A 297 8.84 2.10 10.82
N ASP A 298 9.07 0.96 10.18
CA ASP A 298 8.34 0.55 8.98
C ASP A 298 6.85 0.28 9.28
N HIS A 299 6.55 -0.41 10.38
CA HIS A 299 5.19 -0.61 10.85
C HIS A 299 4.51 0.72 11.21
N ALA A 300 5.20 1.60 11.94
CA ALA A 300 4.67 2.92 12.27
C ALA A 300 4.34 3.75 11.01
N ALA A 301 5.23 3.75 10.01
CA ALA A 301 5.00 4.41 8.73
C ALA A 301 3.84 3.78 7.94
N CYS A 302 3.76 2.45 7.93
CA CYS A 302 2.71 1.70 7.26
C CYS A 302 1.34 1.99 7.89
N PHE A 303 1.21 1.88 9.21
CA PHE A 303 -0.07 2.03 9.92
C PHE A 303 -0.56 3.47 9.93
N SER A 304 0.33 4.45 10.08
CA SER A 304 -0.05 5.87 10.02
C SER A 304 -0.65 6.24 8.66
N VAL A 305 -0.19 5.65 7.56
CA VAL A 305 -0.79 5.86 6.22
C VAL A 305 -2.17 5.22 6.13
N TRP A 306 -2.29 3.94 6.49
CA TRP A 306 -3.55 3.20 6.31
C TRP A 306 -4.65 3.67 7.23
N VAL A 307 -4.35 3.86 8.52
CA VAL A 307 -5.33 4.35 9.49
C VAL A 307 -5.72 5.79 9.16
N ARG A 308 -4.79 6.65 8.70
CA ARG A 308 -5.14 7.99 8.21
C ARG A 308 -6.06 7.94 6.99
N GLY A 309 -5.80 7.04 6.04
CA GLY A 309 -6.67 6.86 4.88
C GLY A 309 -8.08 6.43 5.29
N VAL A 310 -8.21 5.46 6.21
CA VAL A 310 -9.51 5.03 6.75
C VAL A 310 -10.21 6.18 7.47
N LEU A 311 -9.48 6.93 8.32
CA LEU A 311 -10.00 8.10 9.03
C LEU A 311 -10.57 9.14 8.06
N ASN A 312 -9.82 9.52 7.03
CA ASN A 312 -10.25 10.51 6.04
C ASN A 312 -11.56 10.08 5.37
N VAL A 313 -11.71 8.79 5.07
CA VAL A 313 -12.95 8.25 4.51
C VAL A 313 -14.09 8.37 5.52
N LEU A 314 -13.94 7.82 6.73
CA LEU A 314 -15.02 7.79 7.72
C LEU A 314 -15.45 9.21 8.15
N GLU A 315 -14.50 10.13 8.32
CA GLU A 315 -14.75 11.52 8.70
C GLU A 315 -15.44 12.33 7.61
N SER A 316 -15.13 12.05 6.34
CA SER A 316 -15.78 12.73 5.23
C SER A 316 -17.27 12.40 5.15
N LEU A 317 -17.66 11.21 5.61
CA LEU A 317 -19.05 10.75 5.64
C LEU A 317 -19.80 11.24 6.90
N GLU A 318 -19.13 11.45 8.03
CA GLU A 318 -19.78 11.97 9.25
C GLU A 318 -20.41 13.36 9.06
N LYS A 319 -19.85 14.19 8.16
CA LYS A 319 -20.32 15.56 7.92
C LYS A 319 -21.38 15.69 6.83
N ILE A 320 -21.63 14.65 6.03
CA ILE A 320 -22.59 14.66 4.93
C ILE A 320 -24.00 14.24 5.39
N ASN A 321 -24.15 13.68 6.60
CA ASN A 321 -25.45 13.47 7.26
C ASN A 321 -26.07 14.77 7.83
N LEU A 322 -25.82 15.91 7.17
CA LEU A 322 -26.51 17.17 7.46
C LEU A 322 -27.59 17.40 6.42
N VAL A 323 -28.82 17.08 6.86
CA VAL A 323 -30.15 17.32 6.27
C VAL A 323 -30.66 16.27 5.30
#